data_AF-A0A533WPG0-F1
#
_entry.id   AF-A0A533WPG0-F1
#
_cell.length_a   1.000
_cell.length_b   1.000
_cell.length_c   1.000
_cell.angle_alpha   90.00
_cell.angle_beta   90.00
_cell.angle_gamma   90.00
#
_symmetry.space_group_name_H-M   'P 1'
#
loop_
_entity.id
_entity.type
_entity.pdbx_description
1 polymer ?
#
loop_
_entity_poly.entity_id
_entity_poly.type
_entity_poly.pdbx_seq_one_letter_code
_entity_poly.pdbx_strand_id
1 'polypeptide(L)'
;MNKLAGSAALIFSLYVSLIPNTLAASESNLFLSSKGEISPVSHFPGTAIWTIIDGQKGTILYQGTNGLAVIRLDVSQNNTCQNSLCFALKVTQVKNSEVAKEGDVSKISFDLENQKEYLSIGTGFLQGFDMIIDVSNRWVIPSGDFTVTLNKSGGIAGITKDITIYSQNHTLVQQTQTGSSTLSINDSDLKTAILQSKFFNLNQKSYPPISGSADYFAYSLEIKQGPFSNKVEWTDTSNGVPPKLVALEQQIEGFAVKRN
;
A
#
# COMPACT_ATOMS: atom_id res chain seq x y z
N MET A 1 63.21 -29.01 47.02
CA MET A 1 62.08 -28.40 47.75
C MET A 1 62.32 -26.90 47.80
N ASN A 2 61.68 -26.14 46.93
CA ASN A 2 61.55 -24.68 47.03
C ASN A 2 60.24 -24.29 46.35
N LYS A 3 59.43 -23.55 47.10
CA LYS A 3 58.06 -23.14 46.77
C LYS A 3 58.10 -22.01 45.74
N LEU A 4 57.31 -22.12 44.68
CA LEU A 4 56.90 -20.99 43.85
C LEU A 4 55.38 -20.85 43.98
N ALA A 5 54.99 -19.82 44.72
CA ALA A 5 53.62 -19.36 44.84
C ALA A 5 53.23 -18.68 43.53
N GLY A 6 52.31 -19.29 42.79
CA GLY A 6 51.67 -18.68 41.62
C GLY A 6 50.34 -18.08 42.04
N SER A 7 50.29 -16.74 42.12
CA SER A 7 49.06 -15.98 42.29
C SER A 7 48.17 -16.13 41.05
N ALA A 8 47.04 -16.82 41.18
CA ALA A 8 46.01 -16.83 40.17
C ALA A 8 45.13 -15.58 40.33
N ALA A 9 45.34 -14.58 39.47
CA ALA A 9 44.45 -13.44 39.35
C ALA A 9 43.15 -13.87 38.65
N LEU A 10 42.04 -13.87 39.40
CA LEU A 10 40.69 -14.03 38.87
C LEU A 10 40.29 -12.76 38.10
N ILE A 11 40.36 -12.82 36.77
CA ILE A 11 39.79 -11.78 35.90
C ILE A 11 38.29 -12.05 35.80
N PHE A 12 37.49 -11.30 36.56
CA PHE A 12 36.04 -11.24 36.41
C PHE A 12 35.73 -10.45 35.13
N SER A 13 35.54 -11.15 34.01
CA SER A 13 35.06 -10.53 32.77
C SER A 13 33.57 -10.23 32.92
N LEU A 14 33.26 -8.95 33.14
CA LEU A 14 31.90 -8.43 33.07
C LEU A 14 31.41 -8.55 31.61
N TYR A 15 30.63 -9.59 31.32
CA TYR A 15 29.86 -9.65 30.07
C TYR A 15 28.75 -8.61 30.15
N VAL A 16 28.99 -7.43 29.61
CA VAL A 16 27.93 -6.49 29.26
C VAL A 16 27.17 -7.14 28.10
N SER A 17 26.00 -7.72 28.41
CA SER A 17 25.04 -8.14 27.41
C SER A 17 24.56 -6.90 26.66
N LEU A 18 25.11 -6.69 25.47
CA LEU A 18 24.54 -5.79 24.48
C LEU A 18 23.16 -6.34 24.14
N ILE A 19 22.11 -5.77 24.72
CA ILE A 19 20.75 -5.96 24.26
C ILE A 19 20.75 -5.38 22.84
N PRO A 20 20.58 -6.19 21.77
CA PRO A 20 20.35 -5.60 20.47
C PRO A 20 19.06 -4.80 20.58
N ASN A 21 19.14 -3.50 20.30
CA ASN A 21 17.98 -2.67 20.00
C ASN A 21 17.33 -3.28 18.75
N THR A 22 16.46 -4.26 18.98
CA THR A 22 15.49 -4.68 17.98
C THR A 22 14.56 -3.48 17.85
N LEU A 23 14.81 -2.65 16.84
CA LEU A 23 13.78 -1.83 16.24
C LEU A 23 12.59 -2.77 16.03
N ALA A 24 11.55 -2.60 16.84
CA ALA A 24 10.30 -3.32 16.65
C ALA A 24 9.94 -3.13 15.18
N ALA A 25 9.88 -4.25 14.43
CA ALA A 25 9.39 -4.22 13.07
C ALA A 25 8.02 -3.56 13.13
N SER A 26 7.89 -2.35 12.58
CA SER A 26 6.61 -1.65 12.61
C SER A 26 5.59 -2.59 11.99
N GLU A 27 4.56 -2.96 12.74
CA GLU A 27 3.44 -3.72 12.19
C GLU A 27 2.87 -2.91 11.03
N SER A 28 3.18 -3.34 9.81
CA SER A 28 2.55 -2.81 8.62
C SER A 28 1.10 -3.27 8.71
N ASN A 29 0.17 -2.36 9.02
CA ASN A 29 -1.27 -2.64 9.03
C ASN A 29 -1.84 -2.58 7.60
N LEU A 30 -1.04 -2.94 6.60
CA LEU A 30 -1.44 -2.97 5.20
C LEU A 30 -2.37 -4.15 4.95
N PHE A 31 -3.55 -3.87 4.41
CA PHE A 31 -4.38 -4.90 3.80
C PHE A 31 -4.39 -4.73 2.28
N LEU A 32 -4.07 -5.81 1.56
CA LEU A 32 -4.11 -5.90 0.10
C LEU A 32 -4.81 -7.20 -0.29
N SER A 33 -5.74 -7.12 -1.23
CA SER A 33 -6.41 -8.27 -1.83
C SER A 33 -6.43 -8.07 -3.34
N SER A 34 -5.90 -9.02 -4.09
CA SER A 34 -5.86 -9.00 -5.56
C SER A 34 -6.45 -10.30 -6.11
N LYS A 35 -7.26 -10.18 -7.15
CA LYS A 35 -7.77 -11.32 -7.89
C LYS A 35 -7.50 -11.11 -9.37
N GLY A 36 -6.92 -12.11 -10.01
CA GLY A 36 -6.57 -12.07 -11.41
C GLY A 36 -6.47 -13.46 -12.02
N GLU A 37 -6.16 -13.49 -13.30
CA GLU A 37 -5.84 -14.72 -14.01
C GLU A 37 -4.37 -14.69 -14.42
N ILE A 38 -3.73 -15.85 -14.40
CA ILE A 38 -2.36 -15.97 -14.91
C ILE A 38 -2.37 -15.66 -16.40
N SER A 39 -1.50 -14.73 -16.78
CA SER A 39 -1.37 -14.20 -18.13
C SER A 39 -1.06 -15.31 -19.14
N PRO A 40 -1.57 -15.23 -20.39
CA PRO A 40 -1.31 -16.23 -21.44
C PRO A 40 0.17 -16.46 -21.76
N VAL A 41 1.02 -15.47 -21.48
CA VAL A 41 2.47 -15.51 -21.70
C VAL A 41 3.25 -16.14 -20.55
N SER A 42 2.56 -16.53 -19.48
CA SER A 42 3.15 -17.07 -18.26
C SER A 42 2.90 -18.58 -18.14
N HIS A 43 3.55 -19.21 -17.17
CA HIS A 43 3.34 -20.61 -16.85
C HIS A 43 1.98 -20.78 -16.16
N PHE A 44 1.19 -21.79 -16.56
CA PHE A 44 -0.18 -22.06 -16.07
C PHE A 44 -1.25 -21.03 -16.49
N PRO A 45 -1.33 -20.68 -17.78
CA PRO A 45 -2.20 -19.61 -18.28
C PRO A 45 -3.69 -19.87 -17.98
N GLY A 46 -4.43 -18.79 -17.70
CA GLY A 46 -5.88 -18.84 -17.43
C GLY A 46 -6.26 -19.31 -16.03
N THR A 47 -5.29 -19.68 -15.19
CA THR A 47 -5.57 -20.05 -13.79
C THR A 47 -5.94 -18.80 -12.99
N ALA A 48 -7.11 -18.80 -12.36
CA ALA A 48 -7.50 -17.73 -11.45
C ALA A 48 -6.73 -17.84 -10.14
N ILE A 49 -6.05 -16.75 -9.76
CA ILE A 49 -5.31 -16.60 -8.51
C ILE A 49 -5.97 -15.50 -7.69
N TRP A 50 -6.12 -15.76 -6.38
CA TRP A 50 -6.50 -14.74 -5.41
C TRP A 50 -5.44 -14.66 -4.33
N THR A 51 -4.81 -13.50 -4.23
CA THR A 51 -3.79 -13.20 -3.22
C THR A 51 -4.36 -12.22 -2.19
N ILE A 52 -4.12 -12.50 -0.91
CA ILE A 52 -4.47 -11.66 0.22
C ILE A 52 -3.21 -11.45 1.05
N ILE A 53 -2.89 -10.20 1.38
CA ILE A 53 -1.84 -9.80 2.32
C ILE A 53 -2.51 -8.97 3.40
N ASP A 54 -2.34 -9.39 4.65
CA ASP A 54 -2.81 -8.71 5.85
C ASP A 54 -1.64 -8.57 6.82
N GLY A 55 -0.97 -7.42 6.72
CA GLY A 55 0.29 -7.11 7.38
C GLY A 55 1.38 -8.13 7.10
N GLN A 56 1.76 -8.89 8.13
CA GLN A 56 2.83 -9.90 8.05
C GLN A 56 2.32 -11.29 7.67
N LYS A 57 1.04 -11.42 7.33
CA LYS A 57 0.43 -12.69 6.91
C LYS A 57 -0.11 -12.58 5.51
N GLY A 58 -0.12 -13.71 4.81
CA GLY A 58 -0.63 -13.80 3.45
C GLY A 58 -1.38 -15.09 3.20
N THR A 59 -2.25 -15.08 2.20
CA THR A 59 -2.94 -16.26 1.69
C THR A 59 -3.01 -16.17 0.17
N ILE A 60 -2.61 -17.25 -0.50
CA ILE A 60 -2.84 -17.44 -1.94
C ILE A 60 -3.85 -18.57 -2.11
N LEU A 61 -4.87 -18.32 -2.93
CA LEU A 61 -5.93 -19.24 -3.27
C LEU A 61 -5.93 -19.46 -4.78
N TYR A 62 -6.07 -20.71 -5.19
CA TYR A 62 -6.26 -21.06 -6.60
C TYR A 62 -7.01 -22.38 -6.73
N GLN A 63 -7.61 -22.61 -7.89
CA GLN A 63 -8.28 -23.88 -8.17
C GLN A 63 -7.24 -24.93 -8.58
N GLY A 64 -7.00 -25.91 -7.70
CA GLY A 64 -6.17 -27.07 -7.99
C GLY A 64 -6.99 -28.26 -8.51
N THR A 65 -6.26 -29.32 -8.89
CA THR A 65 -6.79 -30.65 -9.23
C THR A 65 -7.57 -31.29 -8.08
N ASN A 66 -7.10 -31.09 -6.84
CA ASN A 66 -7.69 -31.63 -5.61
C ASN A 66 -8.70 -30.67 -4.94
N GLY A 67 -9.26 -29.73 -5.70
CA GLY A 67 -10.15 -28.68 -5.20
C GLY A 67 -9.45 -27.35 -4.94
N LEU A 68 -10.08 -26.49 -4.13
CA LEU A 68 -9.50 -25.19 -3.77
C LEU A 68 -8.20 -25.38 -2.98
N ALA A 69 -7.09 -24.94 -3.56
CA ALA A 69 -5.79 -24.91 -2.93
C ALA A 69 -5.67 -23.64 -2.09
N VAL A 70 -5.09 -23.77 -0.89
CA VAL A 70 -4.88 -22.68 0.06
C VAL A 70 -3.45 -22.72 0.53
N ILE A 71 -2.69 -21.66 0.27
CA ILE A 71 -1.31 -21.48 0.70
C ILE A 71 -1.28 -20.32 1.68
N ARG A 72 -0.90 -20.59 2.93
CA ARG A 72 -0.70 -19.55 3.96
C ARG A 72 0.76 -19.17 4.04
N LEU A 73 0.99 -17.88 4.28
CA LEU A 73 2.30 -17.26 4.13
C LEU A 73 2.63 -16.40 5.34
N ASP A 74 3.91 -16.40 5.72
CA ASP A 74 4.53 -15.26 6.37
C ASP A 74 5.00 -14.27 5.30
N VAL A 75 4.77 -12.98 5.54
CA VAL A 75 5.03 -11.90 4.61
C VAL A 75 5.99 -10.91 5.26
N SER A 76 7.06 -10.57 4.57
CA SER A 76 7.94 -9.47 4.94
C SER A 76 8.08 -8.48 3.80
N GLN A 77 7.92 -7.20 4.12
CA GLN A 77 8.04 -6.15 3.11
C GLN A 77 9.49 -6.01 2.67
N ASN A 78 9.70 -5.88 1.36
CA ASN A 78 11.00 -5.64 0.76
C ASN A 78 10.97 -4.32 -0.01
N ASN A 79 11.77 -3.35 0.43
CA ASN A 79 11.76 -1.98 -0.11
C ASN A 79 12.63 -1.80 -1.36
N THR A 80 13.10 -2.88 -1.99
CA THR A 80 14.04 -2.81 -3.12
C THR A 80 13.40 -2.53 -4.47
N CYS A 81 12.07 -2.41 -4.55
CA CYS A 81 11.37 -2.26 -5.83
C CYS A 81 11.04 -0.81 -6.13
N GLN A 82 11.43 -0.33 -7.32
CA GLN A 82 10.99 0.97 -7.82
C GLN A 82 9.56 0.83 -8.37
N ASN A 83 8.67 1.73 -7.96
CA ASN A 83 7.29 1.87 -8.46
C ASN A 83 6.37 0.64 -8.31
N SER A 84 6.74 -0.32 -7.46
CA SER A 84 5.92 -1.50 -7.14
C SER A 84 6.04 -1.85 -5.66
N LEU A 85 4.99 -2.47 -5.13
CA LEU A 85 5.04 -3.05 -3.78
C LEU A 85 5.73 -4.40 -3.87
N CYS A 86 6.65 -4.70 -2.98
CA CYS A 86 7.34 -5.98 -2.99
C CYS A 86 7.35 -6.63 -1.62
N PHE A 87 7.14 -7.94 -1.63
CA PHE A 87 7.14 -8.75 -0.43
C PHE A 87 7.93 -10.03 -0.67
N ALA A 88 8.69 -10.44 0.35
CA ALA A 88 9.19 -11.79 0.46
C ALA A 88 8.14 -12.63 1.18
N LEU A 89 7.91 -13.83 0.66
CA LEU A 89 6.89 -14.75 1.12
C LEU A 89 7.56 -16.04 1.58
N LYS A 90 7.10 -16.58 2.71
CA LYS A 90 7.48 -17.91 3.18
C LYS A 90 6.23 -18.72 3.46
N VAL A 91 6.11 -19.89 2.84
CA VAL A 91 4.98 -20.79 3.04
C VAL A 91 5.01 -21.38 4.44
N THR A 92 3.93 -21.17 5.20
CA THR A 92 3.77 -21.66 6.57
C THR A 92 2.78 -22.79 6.69
N GLN A 93 1.80 -22.87 5.78
CA GLN A 93 0.83 -23.95 5.76
C GLN A 93 0.27 -24.11 4.35
N VAL A 94 -0.05 -25.36 4.00
CA VAL A 94 -0.62 -25.70 2.70
C VAL A 94 -1.82 -26.63 2.86
N LYS A 95 -2.85 -26.40 2.05
CA LYS A 95 -3.97 -27.33 1.86
C LYS A 95 -4.24 -27.50 0.37
N ASN A 96 -4.38 -28.75 -0.08
CA ASN A 96 -4.75 -29.12 -1.45
C ASN A 96 -3.87 -28.53 -2.57
N SER A 97 -2.65 -28.05 -2.26
CA SER A 97 -1.69 -27.59 -3.26
C SER A 97 -0.71 -28.72 -3.60
N GLU A 98 -0.48 -28.92 -4.89
CA GLU A 98 0.53 -29.86 -5.40
C GLU A 98 1.87 -29.17 -5.69
N VAL A 99 1.88 -27.84 -5.74
CA VAL A 99 3.01 -27.04 -6.25
C VAL A 99 3.80 -26.35 -5.15
N ALA A 100 3.20 -26.15 -3.97
CA ALA A 100 3.83 -25.48 -2.83
C ALA A 100 3.90 -26.41 -1.62
N LYS A 101 4.95 -26.25 -0.81
CA LYS A 101 5.16 -26.96 0.46
C LYS A 101 5.57 -25.98 1.55
N GLU A 102 5.35 -26.37 2.80
CA GLU A 102 5.82 -25.59 3.95
C GLU A 102 7.33 -25.39 3.89
N GLY A 103 7.77 -24.16 4.15
CA GLY A 103 9.16 -23.73 4.04
C GLY A 103 9.55 -23.14 2.69
N ASP A 104 8.74 -23.30 1.63
CA ASP A 104 9.03 -22.70 0.33
C ASP A 104 9.06 -21.17 0.42
N VAL A 105 9.96 -20.55 -0.32
CA VAL A 105 10.10 -19.09 -0.38
C VAL A 105 9.82 -18.57 -1.78
N SER A 106 9.16 -17.43 -1.84
CA SER A 106 8.86 -16.72 -3.07
C SER A 106 8.93 -15.21 -2.86
N LYS A 107 8.91 -14.46 -3.95
CA LYS A 107 8.78 -13.01 -3.94
C LYS A 107 7.54 -12.66 -4.74
N ILE A 108 6.78 -11.71 -4.22
CA ILE A 108 5.64 -11.15 -4.93
C ILE A 108 5.83 -9.65 -5.10
N SER A 109 5.45 -9.14 -6.26
CA SER A 109 5.36 -7.70 -6.49
C SER A 109 4.03 -7.29 -7.12
N PHE A 110 3.58 -6.08 -6.78
CA PHE A 110 2.37 -5.49 -7.31
C PHE A 110 2.72 -4.21 -8.07
N ASP A 111 2.49 -4.24 -9.37
CA ASP A 111 2.48 -3.06 -10.23
C ASP A 111 1.08 -2.44 -10.17
N LEU A 112 0.98 -1.34 -9.43
CA LEU A 112 -0.29 -0.68 -9.19
C LEU A 112 -0.80 0.06 -10.43
N GLU A 113 0.10 0.50 -11.29
CA GLU A 113 -0.19 1.29 -12.49
C GLU A 113 -0.71 0.39 -13.62
N ASN A 114 0.01 -0.70 -13.90
CA ASN A 114 -0.31 -1.60 -15.00
C ASN A 114 -1.26 -2.74 -14.62
N GLN A 115 -1.77 -2.76 -13.37
CA GLN A 115 -2.65 -3.81 -12.85
C GLN A 115 -2.06 -5.21 -12.99
N LYS A 116 -0.78 -5.37 -12.62
CA LYS A 116 -0.08 -6.66 -12.68
C LYS A 116 0.43 -7.09 -11.31
N GLU A 117 0.39 -8.39 -11.10
CA GLU A 117 1.03 -9.06 -9.97
C GLU A 117 2.06 -10.05 -10.51
N TYR A 118 3.27 -10.00 -9.96
CA TYR A 118 4.37 -10.88 -10.35
C TYR A 118 4.74 -11.75 -9.17
N LEU A 119 4.75 -13.07 -9.37
CA LEU A 119 5.10 -14.04 -8.34
C LEU A 119 6.29 -14.88 -8.82
N SER A 120 7.44 -14.65 -8.21
CA SER A 120 8.70 -15.34 -8.48
C SER A 120 8.98 -16.39 -7.42
N ILE A 121 9.11 -17.65 -7.83
CA ILE A 121 9.27 -18.77 -6.89
C ILE A 121 10.76 -19.08 -6.70
N GLY A 122 11.26 -18.92 -5.47
CA GLY A 122 12.68 -19.03 -5.14
C GLY A 122 13.12 -20.45 -4.76
N THR A 123 12.23 -21.26 -4.21
CA THR A 123 12.49 -22.66 -3.83
C THR A 123 11.27 -23.55 -4.09
N GLY A 124 11.46 -24.86 -4.03
CA GLY A 124 10.36 -25.83 -4.15
C GLY A 124 10.20 -26.39 -5.55
N PHE A 125 9.05 -27.02 -5.81
CA PHE A 125 8.79 -27.73 -7.07
C PHE A 125 8.82 -26.79 -8.30
N LEU A 126 8.36 -25.55 -8.11
CA LEU A 126 8.34 -24.51 -9.15
C LEU A 126 9.50 -23.52 -9.00
N GLN A 127 10.63 -23.93 -8.43
CA GLN A 127 11.80 -23.05 -8.32
C GLN A 127 12.21 -22.49 -9.69
N GLY A 128 12.43 -21.17 -9.75
CA GLY A 128 12.86 -20.46 -10.96
C GLY A 128 11.72 -20.07 -11.91
N PHE A 129 10.46 -20.39 -11.57
CA PHE A 129 9.31 -19.95 -12.34
C PHE A 129 8.84 -18.56 -11.90
N ASP A 130 8.56 -17.73 -12.90
CA ASP A 130 7.90 -16.44 -12.73
C ASP A 130 6.48 -16.52 -13.28
N MET A 131 5.52 -16.15 -12.44
CA MET A 131 4.12 -16.01 -12.80
C MET A 131 3.75 -14.54 -12.94
N ILE A 132 3.05 -14.22 -14.03
CA ILE A 132 2.46 -12.90 -14.27
C ILE A 132 0.95 -13.07 -14.16
N ILE A 133 0.33 -12.32 -13.27
CA ILE A 133 -1.11 -12.34 -13.03
C ILE A 133 -1.68 -11.00 -13.48
N ASP A 134 -2.61 -11.06 -14.43
CA ASP A 134 -3.36 -9.90 -14.90
C ASP A 134 -4.50 -9.63 -13.90
N VAL A 135 -4.38 -8.54 -13.13
CA VAL A 135 -5.23 -8.27 -11.96
C VAL A 135 -6.54 -7.61 -12.39
N SER A 136 -7.61 -8.41 -12.38
CA SER A 136 -8.98 -7.94 -12.68
C SER A 136 -9.60 -7.07 -11.59
N ASN A 137 -9.26 -7.33 -10.32
CA ASN A 137 -9.80 -6.64 -9.17
C ASN A 137 -8.73 -6.53 -8.08
N ARG A 138 -8.64 -5.35 -7.49
CA ARG A 138 -7.73 -5.07 -6.39
C ARG A 138 -8.39 -4.21 -5.35
N TRP A 139 -8.15 -4.55 -4.09
CA TRP A 139 -8.55 -3.80 -2.93
C TRP A 139 -7.33 -3.53 -2.05
N VAL A 140 -7.05 -2.26 -1.82
CA VAL A 140 -5.97 -1.79 -0.97
C VAL A 140 -6.53 -0.93 0.16
N ILE A 141 -6.08 -1.19 1.38
CA ILE A 141 -6.23 -0.34 2.56
C ILE A 141 -4.82 -0.05 3.06
N PRO A 142 -4.25 1.12 2.74
CA PRO A 142 -2.95 1.50 3.25
C PRO A 142 -3.03 1.82 4.74
N SER A 143 -1.90 1.73 5.42
CA SER A 143 -1.73 2.14 6.81
C SER A 143 -0.70 3.24 6.97
N GLY A 144 -0.75 3.92 8.12
CA GLY A 144 0.17 5.00 8.46
C GLY A 144 -0.31 6.38 8.05
N ASP A 145 0.58 7.35 8.21
CA ASP A 145 0.38 8.75 7.85
C ASP A 145 0.20 8.92 6.34
N PHE A 146 -0.56 9.96 5.97
CA PHE A 146 -0.91 10.27 4.61
C PHE A 146 -0.73 11.77 4.31
N THR A 147 -0.57 12.08 3.03
CA THR A 147 -0.58 13.43 2.49
C THR A 147 -1.69 13.53 1.46
N VAL A 148 -2.50 14.58 1.56
CA VAL A 148 -3.55 14.93 0.61
C VAL A 148 -3.18 16.26 -0.03
N THR A 149 -3.16 16.30 -1.36
CA THR A 149 -2.96 17.53 -2.14
C THR A 149 -4.17 17.70 -3.06
N LEU A 150 -4.92 18.78 -2.88
CA LEU A 150 -6.04 19.16 -3.74
C LEU A 150 -5.71 20.49 -4.43
N ASN A 151 -5.67 20.47 -5.76
CA ASN A 151 -5.68 21.66 -6.59
C ASN A 151 -7.09 21.82 -7.19
N LYS A 152 -7.62 23.04 -7.08
CA LYS A 152 -8.85 23.46 -7.73
C LYS A 152 -8.57 24.73 -8.51
N SER A 153 -8.86 24.73 -9.79
CA SER A 153 -8.64 25.90 -10.65
C SER A 153 -9.76 26.11 -11.65
N GLY A 154 -10.02 27.35 -12.07
CA GLY A 154 -11.00 27.66 -13.10
C GLY A 154 -12.12 28.58 -12.61
N GLY A 155 -13.28 28.47 -13.26
CA GLY A 155 -14.39 29.42 -13.14
C GLY A 155 -14.12 30.75 -13.84
N ILE A 156 -15.19 31.53 -14.08
CA ILE A 156 -15.16 32.84 -14.78
C ILE A 156 -14.13 33.82 -14.20
N ALA A 157 -13.91 33.79 -12.88
CA ALA A 157 -12.99 34.70 -12.19
C ALA A 157 -11.52 34.22 -12.18
N GLY A 158 -11.23 33.01 -12.68
CA GLY A 158 -9.88 32.44 -12.66
C GLY A 158 -9.38 32.18 -11.24
N ILE A 159 -10.13 31.41 -10.45
CA ILE A 159 -9.75 31.05 -9.09
C ILE A 159 -8.73 29.92 -9.16
N THR A 160 -7.66 30.01 -8.36
CA THR A 160 -6.75 28.90 -8.08
C THR A 160 -6.65 28.69 -6.59
N LYS A 161 -6.84 27.46 -6.13
CA LYS A 161 -6.79 27.06 -4.73
C LYS A 161 -5.97 25.78 -4.61
N ASP A 162 -4.92 25.85 -3.81
CA ASP A 162 -4.07 24.72 -3.45
C ASP A 162 -4.24 24.42 -1.97
N ILE A 163 -4.60 23.18 -1.66
CA ILE A 163 -4.77 22.68 -0.30
C ILE A 163 -3.85 21.48 -0.13
N THR A 164 -2.95 21.54 0.83
CA THR A 164 -2.15 20.38 1.23
C THR A 164 -2.38 20.07 2.70
N ILE A 165 -2.77 18.83 3.00
CA ILE A 165 -3.01 18.33 4.35
C ILE A 165 -2.11 17.12 4.59
N TYR A 166 -1.43 17.11 5.73
CA TYR A 166 -0.59 15.99 6.18
C TYR A 166 -1.17 15.41 7.46
N SER A 167 -1.27 14.09 7.55
CA SER A 167 -1.41 13.41 8.83
C SER A 167 -0.03 13.29 9.46
N GLN A 168 0.09 13.69 10.72
CA GLN A 168 1.26 13.46 11.54
C GLN A 168 0.81 13.11 12.94
N ASN A 169 1.23 11.95 13.45
CA ASN A 169 0.87 11.48 14.80
C ASN A 169 -0.65 11.56 15.08
N HIS A 170 -1.48 11.18 14.11
CA HIS A 170 -2.95 11.23 14.19
C HIS A 170 -3.58 12.64 14.22
N THR A 171 -2.82 13.66 13.85
CA THR A 171 -3.30 15.04 13.74
C THR A 171 -3.13 15.55 12.32
N LEU A 172 -4.07 16.39 11.86
CA LEU A 172 -4.00 17.00 10.55
C LEU A 172 -3.26 18.35 10.58
N VAL A 173 -2.26 18.50 9.72
CA VAL A 173 -1.56 19.76 9.49
C VAL A 173 -1.89 20.25 8.09
N GLN A 174 -2.48 21.43 7.98
CA GLN A 174 -2.71 22.07 6.68
C GLN A 174 -1.57 23.03 6.37
N GLN A 175 -0.96 22.87 5.20
CA GLN A 175 -0.02 23.84 4.66
C GLN A 175 -0.77 24.82 3.75
N THR A 176 -0.51 26.11 3.96
CA THR A 176 -1.04 27.21 3.15
C THR A 176 0.11 28.03 2.59
N GLN A 177 -0.15 28.87 1.58
CA GLN A 177 0.88 29.73 0.98
C GLN A 177 1.56 30.67 2.00
N THR A 178 0.89 31.01 3.10
CA THR A 178 1.39 31.90 4.17
C THR A 178 2.04 31.15 5.34
N GLY A 179 2.21 29.83 5.26
CA GLY A 179 2.79 28.98 6.31
C GLY A 179 1.94 27.76 6.64
N SER A 180 2.39 26.97 7.62
CA SER A 180 1.68 25.78 8.09
C SER A 180 0.83 26.07 9.31
N SER A 181 -0.31 25.40 9.41
CA SER A 181 -1.18 25.46 10.56
C SER A 181 -1.66 24.09 10.95
N THR A 182 -1.55 23.79 12.23
CA THR A 182 -2.16 22.59 12.80
C THR A 182 -3.66 22.77 12.83
N LEU A 183 -4.38 21.90 12.12
CA LEU A 183 -5.80 21.74 12.32
C LEU A 183 -5.94 20.79 13.52
N SER A 184 -6.62 21.21 14.59
CA SER A 184 -6.90 20.33 15.75
C SER A 184 -8.00 19.31 15.44
N ILE A 185 -7.85 18.63 14.31
CA ILE A 185 -8.80 17.65 13.79
C ILE A 185 -8.08 16.31 13.78
N ASN A 186 -8.74 15.32 14.38
CA ASN A 186 -8.29 13.93 14.37
C ASN A 186 -8.23 13.44 12.91
N ASP A 187 -7.13 12.79 12.53
CA ASP A 187 -6.92 12.28 11.18
C ASP A 187 -7.94 11.20 10.77
N SER A 188 -8.58 10.55 11.74
CA SER A 188 -9.51 9.42 11.52
C SER A 188 -10.71 9.76 10.66
N ASP A 189 -11.25 10.98 10.73
CA ASP A 189 -12.38 11.40 9.89
C ASP A 189 -11.99 11.45 8.40
N LEU A 190 -10.84 12.06 8.11
CA LEU A 190 -10.33 12.16 6.74
C LEU A 190 -9.83 10.80 6.24
N LYS A 191 -9.17 10.03 7.10
CA LYS A 191 -8.75 8.65 6.79
C LYS A 191 -9.97 7.79 6.44
N THR A 192 -11.05 7.88 7.21
CA THR A 192 -12.30 7.16 6.94
C THR A 192 -12.90 7.57 5.59
N ALA A 193 -12.91 8.86 5.29
CA ALA A 193 -13.40 9.36 4.00
C ALA A 193 -12.57 8.84 2.82
N ILE A 194 -11.24 8.85 2.94
CA ILE A 194 -10.32 8.28 1.93
C ILE A 194 -10.63 6.80 1.70
N LEU A 195 -10.80 6.02 2.76
CA LEU A 195 -11.13 4.60 2.65
C LEU A 195 -12.52 4.36 2.03
N GLN A 196 -13.54 5.10 2.48
CA GLN A 196 -14.91 4.97 1.98
C GLN A 196 -15.04 5.35 0.51
N SER A 197 -14.23 6.32 0.04
CA SER A 197 -14.16 6.72 -1.37
C SER A 197 -13.52 5.67 -2.27
N LYS A 198 -12.83 4.67 -1.67
CA LYS A 198 -12.01 3.68 -2.38
C LYS A 198 -10.96 4.34 -3.27
N PHE A 199 -10.41 5.48 -2.85
CA PHE A 199 -9.53 6.32 -3.67
C PHE A 199 -8.36 5.55 -4.30
N PHE A 200 -7.66 4.71 -3.53
CA PHE A 200 -6.55 3.90 -4.03
C PHE A 200 -6.95 2.76 -4.97
N ASN A 201 -8.25 2.46 -5.08
CA ASN A 201 -8.81 1.41 -5.94
C ASN A 201 -9.47 2.00 -7.21
N LEU A 202 -9.33 3.31 -7.45
CA LEU A 202 -9.82 3.94 -8.67
C LEU A 202 -8.89 3.61 -9.85
N ASN A 203 -9.43 2.92 -10.86
CA ASN A 203 -8.70 2.58 -12.07
C ASN A 203 -8.61 3.76 -13.04
N GLN A 204 -9.71 4.52 -13.19
CA GLN A 204 -9.74 5.72 -14.02
C GLN A 204 -9.13 6.91 -13.27
N LYS A 205 -8.13 7.54 -13.89
CA LYS A 205 -7.36 8.67 -13.31
C LYS A 205 -7.79 10.04 -13.82
N SER A 206 -8.49 10.10 -14.94
CA SER A 206 -8.89 11.37 -15.54
C SER A 206 -10.34 11.29 -16.02
N TYR A 207 -11.12 12.31 -15.70
CA TYR A 207 -12.48 12.52 -16.18
C TYR A 207 -12.47 13.88 -16.91
N PRO A 208 -12.56 13.90 -18.24
CA PRO A 208 -12.54 15.15 -18.99
C PRO A 208 -13.86 15.93 -18.82
N PRO A 209 -13.88 17.24 -19.12
CA PRO A 209 -15.12 18.00 -19.18
C PRO A 209 -16.02 17.49 -20.30
N ILE A 210 -17.34 17.68 -20.15
CA ILE A 210 -18.29 17.46 -21.25
C ILE A 210 -17.93 18.41 -22.41
N SER A 211 -17.93 17.87 -23.63
CA SER A 211 -17.67 18.64 -24.85
C SER A 211 -18.61 19.85 -24.95
N GLY A 212 -18.03 21.03 -25.22
CA GLY A 212 -18.76 22.31 -25.27
C GLY A 212 -18.83 23.07 -23.95
N SER A 213 -18.31 22.52 -22.85
CA SER A 213 -18.16 23.27 -21.60
C SER A 213 -17.06 24.33 -21.74
N ALA A 214 -17.42 25.61 -21.57
CA ALA A 214 -16.49 26.73 -21.69
C ALA A 214 -16.06 27.31 -20.32
N ASP A 215 -16.82 27.03 -19.27
CA ASP A 215 -16.58 27.49 -17.91
C ASP A 215 -16.78 26.32 -16.95
N TYR A 216 -15.71 25.91 -16.29
CA TYR A 216 -15.70 24.79 -15.35
C TYR A 216 -14.58 24.96 -14.33
N PHE A 217 -14.74 24.34 -13.18
CA PHE A 217 -13.64 24.09 -12.26
C PHE A 217 -12.97 22.76 -12.60
N ALA A 218 -11.65 22.79 -12.72
CA ALA A 218 -10.79 21.63 -12.78
C ALA A 218 -10.27 21.29 -11.38
N TYR A 219 -10.25 20.00 -11.08
CA TYR A 219 -9.83 19.43 -9.81
C TYR A 219 -8.72 18.42 -10.05
N SER A 220 -7.70 18.44 -9.20
CA SER A 220 -6.65 17.43 -9.15
C SER A 220 -6.42 17.05 -7.69
N LEU A 221 -6.79 15.82 -7.34
CA LEU A 221 -6.58 15.25 -6.01
C LEU A 221 -5.48 14.19 -6.08
N GLU A 222 -4.40 14.40 -5.33
CA GLU A 222 -3.34 13.42 -5.10
C GLU A 222 -3.35 13.01 -3.63
N ILE A 223 -3.33 11.69 -3.36
CA ILE A 223 -3.19 11.17 -2.00
C ILE A 223 -2.02 10.18 -1.96
N LYS A 224 -1.11 10.41 -1.02
CA LYS A 224 0.04 9.55 -0.72
C LYS A 224 -0.13 8.96 0.66
N GLN A 225 0.05 7.65 0.82
CA GLN A 225 0.01 6.98 2.12
C GLN A 225 0.98 5.80 2.11
N GLY A 226 2.09 5.93 2.85
CA GLY A 226 3.20 4.98 2.76
C GLY A 226 3.70 4.83 1.30
N PRO A 227 3.77 3.60 0.75
CA PRO A 227 4.21 3.38 -0.63
C PRO A 227 3.12 3.63 -1.68
N PHE A 228 1.89 3.95 -1.25
CA PHE A 228 0.77 4.17 -2.17
C PHE A 228 0.67 5.64 -2.56
N SER A 229 0.56 5.88 -3.86
CA SER A 229 0.20 7.18 -4.41
C SER A 229 -0.89 6.99 -5.45
N ASN A 230 -1.91 7.82 -5.41
CA ASN A 230 -2.87 7.91 -6.50
C ASN A 230 -3.21 9.38 -6.78
N LYS A 231 -3.37 9.72 -8.06
CA LYS A 231 -3.78 11.03 -8.53
C LYS A 231 -4.99 10.89 -9.44
N VAL A 232 -6.03 11.66 -9.17
CA VAL A 232 -7.26 11.68 -9.96
C VAL A 232 -7.62 13.11 -10.32
N GLU A 233 -7.96 13.33 -11.58
CA GLU A 233 -8.29 14.63 -12.16
C GLU A 233 -9.70 14.61 -12.74
N TRP A 234 -10.50 15.64 -12.47
CA TRP A 234 -11.85 15.78 -13.03
C TRP A 234 -12.28 17.25 -13.12
N THR A 235 -13.43 17.51 -13.74
CA THR A 235 -14.08 18.82 -13.71
C THR A 235 -15.47 18.73 -13.06
N ASP A 236 -16.02 19.86 -12.61
CA ASP A 236 -17.41 19.93 -12.15
C ASP A 236 -18.45 19.61 -13.26
N THR A 237 -18.02 19.67 -14.52
CA THR A 237 -18.79 19.27 -15.69
C THR A 237 -18.52 17.84 -16.16
N SER A 238 -17.61 17.09 -15.52
CA SER A 238 -17.27 15.73 -15.97
C SER A 238 -18.41 14.73 -15.77
N ASN A 239 -18.57 13.82 -16.73
CA ASN A 239 -19.45 12.66 -16.58
C ASN A 239 -18.71 11.47 -15.95
N GLY A 240 -19.44 10.67 -15.16
CA GLY A 240 -18.93 9.40 -14.62
C GLY A 240 -18.00 9.53 -13.40
N VAL A 241 -17.84 10.73 -12.83
CA VAL A 241 -17.06 10.93 -11.61
C VAL A 241 -17.74 10.19 -10.44
N PRO A 242 -17.03 9.33 -9.70
CA PRO A 242 -17.63 8.62 -8.56
C PRO A 242 -18.17 9.59 -7.50
N PRO A 243 -19.43 9.46 -7.04
CA PRO A 243 -20.00 10.39 -6.05
C PRO A 243 -19.20 10.46 -4.75
N LYS A 244 -18.55 9.37 -4.36
CA LYS A 244 -17.71 9.33 -3.16
C LYS A 244 -16.36 10.06 -3.32
N LEU A 245 -15.88 10.22 -4.56
CA LEU A 245 -14.71 11.05 -4.85
C LEU A 245 -15.07 12.53 -4.65
N VAL A 246 -16.24 12.94 -5.15
CA VAL A 246 -16.77 14.31 -4.95
C VAL A 246 -17.00 14.60 -3.46
N ALA A 247 -17.60 13.66 -2.71
CA ALA A 247 -17.79 13.83 -1.27
C ALA A 247 -16.46 13.96 -0.51
N LEU A 248 -15.43 13.20 -0.90
CA LEU A 248 -14.09 13.32 -0.33
C LEU A 248 -13.48 14.70 -0.60
N GLU A 249 -13.58 15.19 -1.83
CA GLU A 249 -13.11 16.54 -2.19
C GLU A 249 -13.80 17.63 -1.35
N GLN A 250 -15.13 17.58 -1.24
CA GLN A 250 -15.89 18.54 -0.43
C GLN A 250 -15.48 18.52 1.05
N GLN A 251 -15.20 17.34 1.59
CA GLN A 251 -14.71 17.21 2.96
C GLN A 251 -13.32 17.82 3.14
N ILE A 252 -12.41 17.62 2.17
CA ILE A 252 -11.09 18.26 2.14
C ILE A 252 -11.22 19.78 2.05
N GLU A 253 -12.07 20.30 1.16
CA GLU A 253 -12.34 21.73 1.06
C GLU A 253 -12.92 22.29 2.37
N GLY A 254 -13.84 21.57 3.00
CA GLY A 254 -14.45 21.93 4.28
C GLY A 254 -13.44 22.07 5.42
N PHE A 255 -12.40 21.22 5.43
CA PHE A 255 -11.29 21.37 6.39
C PHE A 255 -10.51 22.66 6.17
N ALA A 256 -10.34 23.10 4.93
CA ALA A 256 -9.65 24.34 4.62
C ALA A 256 -10.46 25.61 4.92
N VAL A 257 -11.79 25.54 4.97
CA VAL A 257 -12.70 26.70 5.18
C VAL A 257 -12.94 27.01 6.65
N LYS A 258 -12.69 26.09 7.60
CA LYS A 258 -12.85 26.30 9.06
C LYS A 258 -11.85 27.29 9.69
N ARG A 259 -11.39 28.29 8.92
CA ARG A 259 -10.39 29.30 9.26
C ARG A 259 -10.91 30.74 9.12
N ASN A 260 -12.22 30.93 9.19
CA ASN A 260 -12.80 32.25 9.40
C ASN A 260 -13.53 32.26 10.75
#